data_AF-A0A5D3J2M8-F1
#
_entry.id   AF-A0A5D3J2M8-F1
#
_cell.length_a   1.000
_cell.length_b   1.000
_cell.length_c   1.000
_cell.angle_alpha   90.00
_cell.angle_beta   90.00
_cell.angle_gamma   90.00
#
_symmetry.space_group_name_H-M   'P 1'
#
loop_
_entity.id
_entity.type
_entity.pdbx_description
1 polymer ?
#
loop_
_entity_poly.entity_id
_entity_poly.type
_entity_poly.pdbx_seq_one_letter_code
_entity_poly.pdbx_strand_id
1 'polypeptide(L)' 'FADLGMEAIYKFVVEDMPVSVAVDVNGTSIHAVAPKIWQAKIGKIPVIDAAAG' A
#
# COMPACT_ATOMS: atom_id res chain seq x y z
N PHE A 1 -27.37 3.26 17.42
CA PHE A 1 -26.38 3.40 16.31
C PHE A 1 -26.41 4.80 15.71
N ALA A 2 -27.59 5.41 15.51
CA ALA A 2 -27.70 6.79 15.01
C ALA A 2 -27.01 7.83 15.91
N ASP A 3 -26.79 7.46 17.17
CA ASP A 3 -26.14 8.24 18.23
C ASP A 3 -24.61 8.28 18.07
N LEU A 4 -24.04 7.41 17.22
CA LEU A 4 -22.61 7.35 16.92
C LEU A 4 -22.18 8.36 15.85
N GLY A 5 -23.13 9.13 15.29
CA GLY A 5 -22.85 10.08 14.22
C GLY A 5 -22.09 9.42 13.07
N MET A 6 -20.91 9.95 12.71
CA MET A 6 -20.09 9.42 11.61
C MET A 6 -19.60 7.98 11.81
N GLU A 7 -19.61 7.44 13.03
CA GLU A 7 -19.17 6.07 13.33
C GLU A 7 -20.31 5.05 13.24
N ALA A 8 -21.54 5.48 12.89
CA ALA A 8 -22.65 4.56 12.72
C ALA A 8 -22.44 3.63 11.50
N ILE A 9 -23.15 2.50 11.48
CA ILE A 9 -23.15 1.58 10.35
C ILE A 9 -24.07 2.14 9.27
N TYR A 10 -23.50 2.41 8.09
CA TYR A 10 -24.23 2.94 6.93
C TYR A 10 -24.15 1.96 5.76
N LYS A 11 -25.23 1.92 4.98
CA LYS A 11 -25.29 1.17 3.72
C LYS A 11 -25.16 2.13 2.56
N PHE A 12 -24.15 1.92 1.73
CA PHE A 12 -23.94 2.67 0.50
C PHE A 12 -24.00 1.74 -0.71
N VAL A 13 -24.53 2.26 -1.81
CA VAL A 13 -24.30 1.71 -3.15
C VAL A 13 -23.19 2.54 -3.74
N VAL A 14 -22.11 1.89 -4.18
CA VAL A 14 -20.92 2.56 -4.74
C VAL A 14 -20.81 2.22 -6.22
N GLU A 15 -20.30 3.17 -6.99
CA GLU A 15 -19.96 3.04 -8.41
C GLU A 15 -18.53 3.58 -8.59
N ASP A 16 -17.69 2.85 -9.35
CA ASP A 16 -16.31 3.24 -9.66
C ASP A 16 -15.45 3.69 -8.45
N MET A 17 -15.40 2.86 -7.41
CA MET A 17 -14.58 3.12 -6.21
C MET A 17 -13.25 2.36 -6.30
N PRO A 18 -12.15 2.99 -6.77
CA PRO A 18 -10.87 2.31 -6.92
C PRO A 18 -10.25 1.95 -5.56
N VAL A 19 -9.78 0.71 -5.44
CA VAL A 19 -9.10 0.19 -4.26
C VAL A 19 -7.92 -0.70 -4.68
N SER A 20 -6.95 -0.85 -3.79
CA SER A 20 -5.80 -1.75 -3.99
C SER A 20 -5.86 -2.93 -3.03
N VAL A 21 -5.46 -4.11 -3.49
CA VAL A 21 -5.39 -5.31 -2.65
C VAL A 21 -4.16 -5.21 -1.73
N ALA A 22 -4.40 -5.13 -0.42
CA ALA A 22 -3.32 -5.09 0.58
C ALA A 22 -2.91 -6.49 1.07
N VAL A 23 -3.87 -7.41 1.17
CA VAL A 23 -3.67 -8.81 1.55
C VAL A 23 -4.55 -9.70 0.67
N ASP A 24 -3.98 -10.75 0.08
CA ASP A 24 -4.73 -11.70 -0.75
C ASP A 24 -5.28 -12.90 0.05
N VAL A 25 -6.06 -13.77 -0.61
CA VAL A 25 -6.69 -14.96 -0.01
C VAL A 25 -5.68 -16.03 0.46
N ASN A 26 -4.43 -15.94 0.00
CA ASN A 26 -3.35 -16.84 0.43
C ASN A 26 -2.58 -16.26 1.62
N GLY A 27 -2.98 -15.08 2.14
CA GLY A 27 -2.31 -14.39 3.24
C GLY A 27 -1.09 -13.58 2.82
N THR A 28 -0.87 -13.34 1.53
CA THR A 28 0.25 -12.53 1.05
C THR A 28 -0.04 -11.05 1.31
N SER A 29 0.77 -10.40 2.16
CA SER A 29 0.63 -8.98 2.49
C SER A 29 1.62 -8.09 1.75
N ILE A 30 1.15 -6.98 1.16
CA ILE A 30 2.02 -5.97 0.53
C ILE A 30 3.05 -5.41 1.51
N HIS A 31 2.70 -5.29 2.79
CA HIS A 31 3.61 -4.79 3.82
C HIS A 31 4.78 -5.76 4.09
N ALA A 32 4.63 -7.03 3.74
CA ALA A 32 5.69 -8.03 3.84
C ALA A 32 6.54 -8.14 2.57
N VAL A 33 5.91 -8.03 1.38
CA VAL A 33 6.61 -8.25 0.10
C VAL A 33 7.19 -6.97 -0.51
N ALA A 34 6.50 -5.83 -0.38
CA ALA A 34 6.89 -4.58 -1.05
C ALA A 34 8.27 -4.06 -0.60
N PRO A 35 8.64 -4.06 0.69
CA PRO A 35 9.98 -3.61 1.12
C PRO A 35 11.11 -4.41 0.46
N LYS A 36 10.94 -5.73 0.33
CA LYS A 36 11.92 -6.62 -0.31
C LYS A 36 12.06 -6.32 -1.81
N ILE A 37 10.94 -6.12 -2.49
CA ILE A 37 10.91 -5.76 -3.91
C ILE A 37 11.64 -4.43 -4.14
N TRP A 38 11.34 -3.42 -3.35
CA TRP A 38 11.96 -2.10 -3.48
C TRP A 38 13.44 -2.12 -3.12
N GLN A 39 13.83 -2.85 -2.07
CA GLN A 39 15.25 -3.03 -1.74
C GLN A 39 16.03 -3.63 -2.91
N ALA A 40 15.48 -4.67 -3.56
CA ALA A 40 16.12 -5.30 -4.73
C ALA A 40 16.15 -4.41 -5.97
N LYS A 41 15.16 -3.52 -6.15
CA LYS A 41 15.13 -2.54 -7.25
C LYS A 41 16.12 -1.40 -7.01
N ILE A 42 16.08 -0.81 -5.82
CA ILE A 42 16.92 0.35 -5.44
C ILE A 42 18.39 -0.06 -5.37
N GLY A 43 18.71 -1.25 -4.86
CA GLY A 43 20.08 -1.74 -4.78
C GLY A 43 20.80 -1.93 -6.12
N LYS A 44 20.07 -1.86 -7.25
CA LYS A 44 20.66 -1.90 -8.61
C LYS A 44 21.02 -0.53 -9.15
N ILE A 45 20.60 0.54 -8.49
CA ILE A 45 20.88 1.91 -8.92
C ILE A 45 22.34 2.24 -8.56
N PRO A 46 23.21 2.55 -9.55
CA PRO A 46 24.59 2.93 -9.26
C PRO A 46 24.63 4.19 -8.39
N VAL A 47 25.38 4.13 -7.30
CA VAL A 47 25.67 5.31 -6.48
C VAL A 47 26.90 5.98 -7.08
N ILE A 48 26.70 7.19 -7.62
CA ILE A 48 27.81 8.06 -8.04
C ILE A 48 28.14 8.98 -6.88
N ASP A 49 29.41 8.95 -6.45
CA ASP A 49 29.88 9.90 -5.44
C ASP A 49 30.03 11.27 -6.08
N ALA A 50 29.31 12.25 -5.54
CA ALA A 50 29.35 13.64 -6.02
C ALA A 50 30.71 14.33 -5.82
N ALA A 51 31.64 13.71 -5.08
CA ALA A 51 32.98 14.23 -4.80
C ALA A 51 34.07 13.69 -5.75
N ALA A 52 33.73 12.88 -6.76
CA ALA A 52 34.68 12.32 -7.71
C ALA A 52 34.92 13.20 -8.96
N GLY A 53 34.79 14.53 -8.84
CA GLY A 53 35.01 15.52 -9.90
C GLY A 53 36.00 16.60 -9.52
#